data_AF-A0AAN7WSC2-F1
#
_entry.id   AF-A0AAN7WSC2-F1
#
_cell.length_a   1.000
_cell.length_b   1.000
_cell.length_c   1.000
_cell.angle_alpha   90.00
_cell.angle_beta   90.00
_cell.angle_gamma   90.00
#
_symmetry.space_group_name_H-M   'P 1'
#
loop_
_entity.id
_entity.type
_entity.pdbx_description
1 polymer ?
#
loop_
_entity_poly.entity_id
_entity_poly.type
_entity_poly.pdbx_seq_one_letter_code
_entity_poly.pdbx_strand_id
1 'polypeptide(L)'
;MGLLARVRKEWFIIGIVLVILSAKLQPSIGVRGGPLKPEITVAYFAVSLIFFNSGLSLKTEELTSALLHVRLHLFVQSFTLVFFPLAVWLLLRVLSLTNIDQWLLRGLQTVSCMPPPVSSAVILTKAVGGNEAAAIFNSAFGSFLGIIVTPLLLLLFLGSSSSVPFSSIFTQLFMTVVVPLVLGQVCRGFLREYLERRKLPFSAVSSLVLLLIIFTTFCDTFSNPNIELEPSSLLLIVIIIFSIQLSFMLLTFAFSTRSGSGFSPADTVAIIFCSTHKSLTLGIPMLKIVFEGYEHLSLISVPLLIYHPAQILLGSILVPSIRRWMTSRQKAVKLSALQPV
;
A
#
# COMPACT_ATOMS: atom_id res chain seq x y z
N MET A 1 18.61 -12.36 -19.67
CA MET A 1 17.96 -12.81 -18.41
C MET A 1 16.77 -13.68 -18.79
N GLY A 2 16.73 -14.95 -18.40
CA GLY A 2 15.71 -15.91 -18.86
C GLY A 2 14.29 -15.58 -18.38
N LEU A 3 13.29 -16.04 -19.13
CA LEU A 3 11.85 -15.86 -18.86
C LEU A 3 11.48 -16.27 -17.43
N LEU A 4 12.02 -17.39 -16.94
CA LEU A 4 11.83 -17.89 -15.57
C LEU A 4 12.30 -16.92 -14.48
N ALA A 5 13.39 -16.20 -14.71
CA ALA A 5 13.89 -15.19 -13.76
C ALA A 5 12.99 -13.95 -13.74
N ARG A 6 12.37 -13.60 -14.88
CA ARG A 6 11.39 -12.52 -14.99
C ARG A 6 10.07 -12.90 -14.31
N VAL A 7 9.56 -14.11 -14.55
CA VAL A 7 8.35 -14.66 -13.92
C VAL A 7 8.50 -14.74 -12.40
N ARG A 8 9.65 -15.20 -11.89
CA ARG A 8 9.92 -15.21 -10.44
C ARG A 8 9.98 -13.80 -9.84
N LYS A 9 10.40 -12.80 -10.61
CA LYS A 9 10.49 -11.41 -10.14
C LYS A 9 9.12 -10.73 -10.07
N GLU A 10 8.22 -11.07 -10.99
CA GLU A 10 6.87 -10.49 -11.12
C GLU A 10 5.75 -11.47 -10.73
N TRP A 11 6.07 -12.53 -9.98
CA TRP A 11 5.15 -13.64 -9.68
C TRP A 11 3.85 -13.17 -9.03
N PHE A 12 3.92 -12.12 -8.22
CA PHE A 12 2.77 -11.56 -7.54
C PHE A 12 1.80 -10.87 -8.51
N ILE A 13 2.32 -10.10 -9.49
CA ILE A 13 1.50 -9.47 -10.52
C ILE A 13 0.83 -10.53 -11.40
N ILE A 14 1.59 -11.56 -11.80
CA ILE A 14 1.05 -12.70 -12.54
C ILE A 14 -0.03 -13.41 -11.72
N GLY A 15 0.22 -13.61 -10.42
CA GLY A 15 -0.74 -14.16 -9.48
C GLY A 15 -2.06 -13.39 -9.44
N ILE A 16 -2.00 -12.04 -9.39
CA ILE A 16 -3.20 -11.18 -9.43
C ILE A 16 -4.01 -11.44 -10.70
N VAL A 17 -3.35 -11.42 -11.87
CA VAL A 17 -4.03 -11.66 -13.15
C VAL A 17 -4.68 -13.04 -13.16
N LEU A 18 -3.95 -14.08 -12.73
CA LEU A 18 -4.46 -15.45 -12.68
C LEU A 18 -5.67 -15.57 -11.76
N VAL A 19 -5.63 -15.02 -10.53
CA VAL A 19 -6.78 -15.13 -9.62
C VAL A 19 -7.99 -14.34 -10.11
N ILE A 20 -7.81 -13.20 -10.80
CA ILE A 20 -8.92 -12.46 -11.41
C ILE A 20 -9.56 -13.28 -12.54
N LEU A 21 -8.74 -13.89 -13.40
CA LEU A 21 -9.24 -14.77 -14.47
C LEU A 21 -9.95 -16.00 -13.90
N SER A 22 -9.37 -16.65 -12.88
CA SER A 22 -10.00 -17.77 -12.19
C SER A 22 -11.31 -17.36 -11.52
N ALA A 23 -11.37 -16.18 -10.90
CA ALA A 23 -12.59 -15.65 -10.30
C ALA A 23 -13.69 -15.42 -11.34
N LYS A 24 -13.33 -14.97 -12.55
CA LYS A 24 -14.28 -14.82 -13.67
C LYS A 24 -14.79 -16.16 -14.19
N LEU A 25 -13.94 -17.18 -14.23
CA LEU A 25 -14.30 -18.52 -14.72
C LEU A 25 -15.16 -19.30 -13.73
N GLN A 26 -14.89 -19.18 -12.43
CA GLN A 26 -15.60 -19.93 -11.39
C GLN A 26 -15.88 -19.08 -10.13
N PRO A 27 -16.79 -18.09 -10.24
CA PRO A 27 -17.08 -17.18 -9.13
C PRO A 27 -17.78 -17.85 -7.94
N SER A 28 -18.50 -18.96 -8.17
CA SER A 28 -19.24 -19.69 -7.13
C SER A 28 -18.36 -20.25 -5.99
N ILE A 29 -17.05 -20.44 -6.20
CA ILE A 29 -16.13 -20.91 -5.15
C ILE A 29 -15.92 -19.84 -4.08
N GLY A 30 -15.75 -18.58 -4.51
CA GLY A 30 -15.27 -17.48 -3.68
C GLY A 30 -16.33 -16.44 -3.32
N VAL A 31 -17.60 -16.64 -3.71
CA VAL A 31 -18.72 -15.78 -3.33
C VAL A 31 -19.10 -15.99 -1.85
N ARG A 32 -19.77 -15.01 -1.25
CA ARG A 32 -20.35 -15.15 0.11
C ARG A 32 -21.27 -16.37 0.19
N GLY A 33 -21.13 -17.17 1.24
CA GLY A 33 -21.85 -18.44 1.39
C GLY A 33 -21.36 -19.58 0.49
N GLY A 34 -20.36 -19.32 -0.37
CA GLY A 34 -19.69 -20.34 -1.17
C GLY A 34 -18.77 -21.25 -0.35
N PRO A 35 -18.14 -22.27 -0.96
CA PRO A 35 -17.29 -23.25 -0.28
C PRO A 35 -16.17 -22.64 0.56
N LEU A 36 -15.59 -21.51 0.12
CA LEU A 36 -14.53 -20.84 0.86
C LEU A 36 -15.02 -20.03 2.06
N LYS A 37 -16.34 -19.80 2.21
CA LYS A 37 -16.96 -18.94 3.23
C LYS A 37 -16.13 -17.68 3.52
N PRO A 38 -15.92 -16.79 2.53
CA PRO A 38 -15.08 -15.61 2.66
C PRO A 38 -15.44 -14.74 3.88
N GLU A 39 -16.72 -14.71 4.25
CA GLU A 39 -17.24 -14.06 5.45
C GLU A 39 -16.56 -14.49 6.76
N ILE A 40 -15.98 -15.70 6.82
CA ILE A 40 -15.25 -16.19 7.99
C ILE A 40 -13.75 -16.30 7.67
N THR A 41 -13.42 -17.00 6.58
CA THR A 41 -12.03 -17.31 6.23
C THR A 41 -11.24 -16.05 5.89
N VAL A 42 -11.86 -15.10 5.19
CA VAL A 42 -11.20 -13.85 4.89
C VAL A 42 -11.28 -12.90 6.08
N ALA A 43 -12.49 -12.59 6.55
CA ALA A 43 -12.69 -11.53 7.55
C ALA A 43 -11.88 -11.74 8.83
N TYR A 44 -11.76 -12.99 9.30
CA TYR A 44 -11.06 -13.29 10.56
C TYR A 44 -9.69 -13.92 10.34
N PHE A 45 -9.58 -14.99 9.55
CA PHE A 45 -8.31 -15.72 9.42
C PHE A 45 -7.31 -15.02 8.52
N ALA A 46 -7.69 -14.70 7.28
CA ALA A 46 -6.78 -14.09 6.31
C ALA A 46 -6.28 -12.73 6.80
N VAL A 47 -7.19 -11.89 7.30
CA VAL A 47 -6.85 -10.58 7.85
C VAL A 47 -5.93 -10.69 9.07
N SER A 48 -6.32 -11.49 10.08
CA SER A 48 -5.49 -11.64 11.28
C SER A 48 -4.12 -12.24 10.97
N LEU A 49 -4.04 -13.20 10.04
CA LEU A 49 -2.78 -13.78 9.60
C LEU A 49 -1.89 -12.75 8.91
N ILE A 50 -2.44 -11.88 8.05
CA ILE A 50 -1.69 -10.79 7.43
C ILE A 50 -1.11 -9.86 8.50
N PHE A 51 -1.92 -9.40 9.45
CA PHE A 51 -1.45 -8.45 10.46
C PHE A 51 -0.51 -9.08 11.50
N PHE A 52 -0.75 -10.33 11.89
CA PHE A 52 0.18 -11.09 12.72
C PHE A 52 1.53 -11.27 12.03
N ASN A 53 1.52 -11.60 10.75
CA ASN A 53 2.73 -11.74 9.95
C ASN A 53 3.45 -10.40 9.71
N SER A 54 2.70 -9.30 9.54
CA SER A 54 3.26 -7.95 9.56
C SER A 54 3.92 -7.66 10.90
N GLY A 55 3.28 -7.99 12.02
CA GLY A 55 3.87 -7.95 13.35
C GLY A 55 5.16 -8.75 13.43
N LEU A 56 5.18 -10.01 12.98
CA LEU A 56 6.40 -10.82 12.98
C LEU A 56 7.51 -10.26 12.08
N SER A 57 7.20 -9.50 11.03
CA SER A 57 8.18 -8.99 10.08
C SER A 57 8.87 -7.69 10.52
N LEU A 58 8.26 -6.87 11.39
CA LEU A 58 8.80 -5.56 11.77
C LEU A 58 9.90 -5.73 12.83
N LYS A 59 11.13 -5.31 12.54
CA LYS A 59 12.22 -5.38 13.54
C LYS A 59 12.13 -4.20 14.50
N THR A 60 12.10 -4.49 15.80
CA THR A 60 12.05 -3.45 16.84
C THR A 60 13.26 -2.50 16.79
N GLU A 61 14.41 -2.98 16.33
CA GLU A 61 15.63 -2.18 16.15
C GLU A 61 15.53 -1.17 15.01
N GLU A 62 14.82 -1.54 13.93
CA GLU A 62 14.54 -0.63 12.84
C GLU A 62 13.66 0.51 13.36
N LEU A 63 12.69 0.20 14.22
CA LEU A 63 11.82 1.17 14.92
C LEU A 63 12.57 2.08 15.91
N THR A 64 13.65 1.63 16.55
CA THR A 64 14.40 2.44 17.53
C THR A 64 15.55 3.25 16.93
N SER A 65 16.14 2.84 15.79
CA SER A 65 17.17 3.65 15.09
C SER A 65 16.61 4.92 14.38
N ALA A 66 15.29 5.06 14.41
CA ALA A 66 14.43 6.13 13.89
C ALA A 66 14.81 7.58 14.22
N LEU A 67 15.60 7.79 15.27
CA LEU A 67 15.73 9.11 15.89
C LEU A 67 16.71 10.04 15.16
N LEU A 68 17.47 9.54 14.17
CA LEU A 68 18.55 10.32 13.53
C LEU A 68 18.09 11.19 12.35
N HIS A 69 16.92 10.93 11.74
CA HIS A 69 16.43 11.68 10.56
C HIS A 69 14.97 12.14 10.69
N VAL A 70 14.60 12.70 11.84
CA VAL A 70 13.22 13.12 12.19
C VAL A 70 12.54 13.93 11.09
N ARG A 71 13.23 14.87 10.43
CA ARG A 71 12.67 15.70 9.36
C ARG A 71 12.18 14.89 8.16
N LEU A 72 12.96 13.88 7.75
CA LEU A 72 12.61 13.00 6.65
C LEU A 72 11.39 12.15 7.02
N HIS A 73 11.41 11.56 8.21
CA HIS A 73 10.32 10.72 8.68
C HIS A 73 9.02 11.48 8.82
N LEU A 74 9.04 12.66 9.46
CA LEU A 74 7.86 13.52 9.57
C LEU A 74 7.32 13.93 8.20
N PHE A 75 8.18 14.27 7.24
CA PHE A 75 7.74 14.60 5.89
C PHE A 75 7.01 13.42 5.24
N VAL A 76 7.63 12.24 5.23
CA VAL A 76 7.04 11.04 4.59
C VAL A 76 5.70 10.70 5.23
N GLN A 77 5.63 10.63 6.57
CA GLN A 77 4.38 10.26 7.25
C GLN A 77 3.27 11.30 7.06
N SER A 78 3.60 12.59 7.15
CA SER A 78 2.63 13.67 6.93
C SER A 78 2.14 13.67 5.48
N PHE A 79 3.03 13.43 4.52
CA PHE A 79 2.65 13.33 3.13
C PHE A 79 1.70 12.15 2.91
N THR A 80 2.05 10.96 3.39
CA THR A 80 1.29 9.74 3.13
C THR A 80 -0.06 9.69 3.85
N LEU A 81 -0.14 10.13 5.10
CA LEU A 81 -1.33 9.96 5.96
C LEU A 81 -2.17 11.24 6.11
N VAL A 82 -1.69 12.41 5.68
CA VAL A 82 -2.44 13.66 5.79
C VAL A 82 -2.60 14.32 4.42
N PHE A 83 -1.50 14.71 3.78
CA PHE A 83 -1.56 15.46 2.53
C PHE A 83 -2.18 14.63 1.40
N PHE A 84 -1.75 13.38 1.20
CA PHE A 84 -2.24 12.52 0.14
C PHE A 84 -3.76 12.30 0.26
N PRO A 85 -4.32 11.83 1.40
CA PRO A 85 -5.76 11.71 1.57
C PRO A 85 -6.54 13.00 1.29
N LEU A 86 -6.03 14.14 1.77
CA LEU A 86 -6.68 15.44 1.61
C LEU A 86 -6.65 15.94 0.17
N ALA A 87 -5.51 15.79 -0.51
CA ALA A 87 -5.34 16.19 -1.90
C ALA A 87 -6.23 15.36 -2.84
N VAL A 88 -6.32 14.05 -2.60
CA VAL A 88 -7.26 13.20 -3.34
C VAL A 88 -8.69 13.58 -3.01
N TRP A 89 -9.04 13.82 -1.75
CA TRP A 89 -10.39 14.26 -1.39
C TRP A 89 -10.81 15.53 -2.13
N LEU A 90 -9.90 16.52 -2.23
CA LEU A 90 -10.15 17.75 -2.98
C LEU A 90 -10.31 17.46 -4.48
N LEU A 91 -9.45 16.62 -5.06
CA LEU A 91 -9.56 16.19 -6.45
C LEU A 91 -10.91 15.52 -6.72
N LEU A 92 -11.38 14.67 -5.80
CA LEU A 92 -12.65 13.97 -5.93
C LEU A 92 -13.87 14.90 -5.89
N ARG A 93 -13.79 16.09 -5.25
CA ARG A 93 -14.86 17.10 -5.35
C ARG A 93 -15.07 17.60 -6.77
N VAL A 94 -14.00 17.65 -7.57
CA VAL A 94 -14.07 18.03 -8.98
C VAL A 94 -14.50 16.83 -9.82
N LEU A 95 -13.93 15.65 -9.58
CA LEU A 95 -14.28 14.44 -10.33
C LEU A 95 -15.72 13.97 -10.08
N SER A 96 -16.32 14.27 -8.93
CA SER A 96 -17.73 13.96 -8.66
C SER A 96 -18.72 14.72 -9.55
N LEU A 97 -18.26 15.72 -10.30
CA LEU A 97 -19.04 16.43 -11.32
C LEU A 97 -19.04 15.69 -12.68
N THR A 98 -18.22 14.64 -12.81
CA THR A 98 -18.14 13.82 -14.03
C THR A 98 -18.98 12.56 -13.89
N ASN A 99 -19.21 11.84 -14.99
CA ASN A 99 -19.98 10.58 -15.02
C ASN A 99 -19.20 9.36 -14.50
N ILE A 100 -18.14 9.54 -13.71
CA ILE A 100 -17.41 8.41 -13.11
C ILE A 100 -18.27 7.79 -12.00
N ASP A 101 -18.33 6.46 -11.98
CA ASP A 101 -18.99 5.70 -10.92
C ASP A 101 -18.51 6.14 -9.53
N GLN A 102 -19.47 6.44 -8.64
CA GLN A 102 -19.20 6.99 -7.33
C GLN A 102 -18.47 6.01 -6.40
N TRP A 103 -18.67 4.70 -6.56
CA TRP A 103 -17.98 3.66 -5.78
C TRP A 103 -16.51 3.58 -6.15
N LEU A 104 -16.21 3.79 -7.43
CA LEU A 104 -14.83 3.87 -7.87
C LEU A 104 -14.14 5.15 -7.37
N LEU A 105 -14.84 6.29 -7.33
CA LEU A 105 -14.32 7.51 -6.69
C LEU A 105 -14.07 7.30 -5.18
N ARG A 106 -14.97 6.62 -4.47
CA ARG A 106 -14.77 6.20 -3.08
C ARG A 106 -13.60 5.23 -2.93
N GLY A 107 -13.39 4.35 -3.89
CA GLY A 107 -12.20 3.50 -3.96
C GLY A 107 -10.92 4.31 -4.10
N LEU A 108 -10.90 5.38 -4.91
CA LEU A 108 -9.74 6.29 -4.98
C LEU A 108 -9.46 6.99 -3.64
N GLN A 109 -10.50 7.47 -2.94
CA GLN A 109 -10.34 8.01 -1.59
C GLN A 109 -9.83 6.96 -0.60
N THR A 110 -10.25 5.72 -0.76
CA THR A 110 -9.77 4.64 0.07
C THR A 110 -8.28 4.42 -0.13
N VAL A 111 -7.81 4.34 -1.38
CA VAL A 111 -6.39 4.17 -1.71
C VAL A 111 -5.56 5.29 -1.11
N SER A 112 -6.05 6.53 -1.17
CA SER A 112 -5.34 7.69 -0.64
C SER A 112 -5.17 7.63 0.88
N CYS A 113 -6.06 6.97 1.61
CA CYS A 113 -5.95 6.72 3.06
C CYS A 113 -5.01 5.58 3.44
N MET A 114 -4.58 4.74 2.48
CA MET A 114 -3.78 3.57 2.79
C MET A 114 -2.37 3.92 3.28
N PRO A 115 -1.77 3.08 4.12
CA PRO A 115 -0.42 3.31 4.61
C PRO A 115 0.65 2.92 3.58
N PRO A 116 1.92 3.27 3.80
CA PRO A 116 3.00 2.86 2.91
C PRO A 116 3.22 1.34 2.94
N PRO A 117 3.68 0.72 1.85
CA PRO A 117 3.98 -0.71 1.81
C PRO A 117 5.31 -1.03 2.49
N VAL A 118 5.37 -2.15 3.21
CA VAL A 118 6.58 -2.62 3.91
C VAL A 118 7.74 -2.94 2.96
N SER A 119 7.46 -3.32 1.70
CA SER A 119 8.48 -3.92 0.81
C SER A 119 8.74 -3.15 -0.49
N SER A 120 7.72 -2.81 -1.29
CA SER A 120 7.96 -2.32 -2.66
C SER A 120 8.72 -0.98 -2.70
N ALA A 121 8.42 -0.05 -1.78
CA ALA A 121 9.13 1.22 -1.67
C ALA A 121 10.61 1.04 -1.27
N VAL A 122 10.89 0.10 -0.36
CA VAL A 122 12.26 -0.24 0.07
C VAL A 122 13.06 -0.84 -1.07
N ILE A 123 12.48 -1.80 -1.81
CA ILE A 123 13.13 -2.47 -2.94
C ILE A 123 13.50 -1.44 -4.03
N LEU A 124 12.59 -0.53 -4.37
CA LEU A 124 12.85 0.50 -5.37
C LEU A 124 13.88 1.53 -4.91
N THR A 125 13.83 1.93 -3.63
CA THR A 125 14.86 2.81 -3.03
C THR A 125 16.24 2.17 -3.12
N LYS A 126 16.35 0.89 -2.76
CA LYS A 126 17.58 0.12 -2.85
C LYS A 126 18.06 -0.03 -4.30
N ALA A 127 17.15 -0.27 -5.24
CA ALA A 127 17.49 -0.43 -6.66
C ALA A 127 18.10 0.84 -7.27
N VAL A 128 17.67 2.02 -6.82
CA VAL A 128 18.29 3.31 -7.17
C VAL A 128 19.64 3.50 -6.45
N GLY A 129 19.79 2.97 -5.24
CA GLY A 129 20.91 3.22 -4.34
C GLY A 129 20.66 4.39 -3.38
N GLY A 130 19.40 4.67 -3.06
CA GLY A 130 18.98 5.69 -2.12
C GLY A 130 19.16 5.27 -0.66
N ASN A 131 18.61 6.05 0.27
CA ASN A 131 18.70 5.78 1.71
C ASN A 131 17.80 4.58 2.10
N GLU A 132 18.36 3.36 2.02
CA GLU A 132 17.65 2.11 2.33
C GLU A 132 17.19 2.06 3.79
N ALA A 133 18.01 2.54 4.73
CA ALA A 133 17.67 2.55 6.15
C ALA A 133 16.44 3.42 6.43
N ALA A 134 16.41 4.65 5.88
CA ALA A 134 15.26 5.54 6.02
C ALA A 134 14.00 4.97 5.34
N ALA A 135 14.16 4.26 4.21
CA ALA A 135 13.03 3.63 3.55
C ALA A 135 12.46 2.45 4.35
N ILE A 136 13.32 1.60 4.92
CA ILE A 136 12.91 0.51 5.82
C ILE A 136 12.15 1.09 7.01
N PHE A 137 12.72 2.09 7.68
CA PHE A 137 12.07 2.69 8.83
C PHE A 137 10.71 3.31 8.48
N ASN A 138 10.63 4.17 7.45
CA ASN A 138 9.36 4.81 7.08
C ASN A 138 8.30 3.83 6.62
N SER A 139 8.71 2.76 5.94
CA SER A 139 7.80 1.70 5.51
C SER A 139 7.27 0.92 6.70
N ALA A 140 8.13 0.59 7.67
CA ALA A 140 7.77 -0.12 8.90
C ALA A 140 6.89 0.75 9.82
N PHE A 141 7.40 1.93 10.20
CA PHE A 141 6.72 2.87 11.08
C PHE A 141 5.43 3.39 10.47
N GLY A 142 5.43 3.74 9.19
CA GLY A 142 4.22 4.21 8.51
C GLY A 142 3.18 3.12 8.31
N SER A 143 3.59 1.87 8.11
CA SER A 143 2.65 0.72 8.14
C SER A 143 2.00 0.58 9.50
N PHE A 144 2.79 0.70 10.58
CA PHE A 144 2.30 0.62 11.96
C PHE A 144 1.36 1.78 12.30
N LEU A 145 1.78 3.02 12.05
CA LEU A 145 0.96 4.21 12.27
C LEU A 145 -0.33 4.16 11.45
N GLY A 146 -0.18 3.76 10.19
CA GLY A 146 -1.24 3.51 9.25
C GLY A 146 -2.32 2.54 9.72
N ILE A 147 -1.92 1.47 10.40
CA ILE A 147 -2.85 0.50 10.96
C ILE A 147 -3.88 1.15 11.90
N ILE A 148 -3.46 2.16 12.65
CA ILE A 148 -4.31 2.89 13.58
C ILE A 148 -5.01 4.06 12.88
N VAL A 149 -4.29 4.80 12.03
CA VAL A 149 -4.76 6.06 11.44
C VAL A 149 -5.69 5.83 10.24
N THR A 150 -5.38 4.86 9.37
CA THR A 150 -6.13 4.62 8.13
C THR A 150 -7.62 4.37 8.36
N PRO A 151 -8.07 3.55 9.33
CA PRO A 151 -9.50 3.38 9.55
C PRO A 151 -10.20 4.66 9.99
N LEU A 152 -9.55 5.48 10.81
CA LEU A 152 -10.08 6.79 11.21
C LEU A 152 -10.21 7.73 10.00
N LEU A 153 -9.23 7.73 9.09
CA LEU A 153 -9.30 8.49 7.85
C LEU A 153 -10.42 7.99 6.93
N LEU A 154 -10.59 6.68 6.79
CA LEU A 154 -11.67 6.10 6.00
C LEU A 154 -13.04 6.53 6.55
N LEU A 155 -13.22 6.46 7.88
CA LEU A 155 -14.46 6.87 8.53
C LEU A 155 -14.70 8.38 8.38
N LEU A 156 -13.65 9.21 8.47
CA LEU A 156 -13.74 10.65 8.28
C LEU A 156 -14.14 11.03 6.84
N PHE A 157 -13.52 10.42 5.84
CA PHE A 157 -13.69 10.83 4.44
C PHE A 157 -14.86 10.14 3.72
N LEU A 158 -15.14 8.88 4.05
CA LEU A 158 -16.22 8.11 3.40
C LEU A 158 -17.50 8.06 4.23
N GLY A 159 -17.43 8.39 5.53
CA GLY A 159 -18.54 8.25 6.47
C GLY A 159 -18.93 6.79 6.72
N SER A 160 -19.73 6.56 7.76
CA SER A 160 -20.43 5.29 7.93
C SER A 160 -21.61 5.25 6.96
N SER A 161 -21.51 4.45 5.90
CA SER A 161 -22.62 4.21 4.97
C SER A 161 -23.61 3.16 5.48
N SER A 162 -23.25 2.46 6.56
CA SER A 162 -24.00 1.36 7.14
C SER A 162 -24.66 1.79 8.44
N SER A 163 -25.76 1.12 8.78
CA SER A 163 -26.40 1.13 10.10
C SER A 163 -25.51 0.57 11.23
N VAL A 164 -24.24 0.25 10.92
CA VAL A 164 -23.29 -0.36 11.86
C VAL A 164 -22.71 0.75 12.75
N PRO A 165 -22.84 0.65 14.08
CA PRO A 165 -22.28 1.63 15.00
C PRO A 165 -20.76 1.79 14.80
N PHE A 166 -20.29 3.03 14.85
CA PHE A 166 -18.85 3.35 14.79
C PHE A 166 -18.04 2.56 15.83
N SER A 167 -18.59 2.35 17.03
CA SER A 167 -17.99 1.56 18.10
C SER A 167 -17.72 0.10 17.68
N SER A 168 -18.60 -0.49 16.89
CA SER A 168 -18.47 -1.87 16.42
C SER A 168 -17.35 -1.99 15.38
N ILE A 169 -17.30 -1.05 14.42
CA ILE A 169 -16.21 -1.00 13.42
C ILE A 169 -14.86 -0.82 14.11
N PHE A 170 -14.76 0.11 15.07
CA PHE A 170 -13.52 0.33 15.82
C PHE A 170 -13.10 -0.90 16.62
N THR A 171 -14.04 -1.52 17.34
CA THR A 171 -13.75 -2.73 18.14
C THR A 171 -13.28 -3.88 17.25
N GLN A 172 -13.94 -4.07 16.11
CA GLN A 172 -13.57 -5.10 15.16
C GLN A 172 -12.18 -4.86 14.58
N LEU A 173 -11.87 -3.63 14.13
CA LEU A 173 -10.54 -3.26 13.65
C LEU A 173 -9.48 -3.48 14.72
N PHE A 174 -9.75 -3.08 15.97
CA PHE A 174 -8.81 -3.30 17.05
C PHE A 174 -8.53 -4.80 17.24
N MET A 175 -9.57 -5.63 17.24
CA MET A 175 -9.45 -7.08 17.44
C MET A 175 -8.84 -7.83 16.24
N THR A 176 -9.06 -7.39 15.01
CA THR A 176 -8.58 -8.09 13.79
C THR A 176 -7.27 -7.54 13.25
N VAL A 177 -6.90 -6.30 13.62
CA VAL A 177 -5.72 -5.61 13.12
C VAL A 177 -4.69 -5.39 14.21
N VAL A 178 -5.06 -4.67 15.27
CA VAL A 178 -4.12 -4.25 16.32
C VAL A 178 -3.69 -5.44 17.18
N VAL A 179 -4.65 -6.24 17.66
CA VAL A 179 -4.35 -7.41 18.51
C VAL A 179 -3.43 -8.42 17.81
N PRO A 180 -3.71 -8.90 16.58
CA PRO A 180 -2.83 -9.86 15.90
C PRO A 180 -1.45 -9.26 15.63
N LEU A 181 -1.36 -7.96 15.30
CA LEU A 181 -0.07 -7.30 15.11
C LEU A 181 0.75 -7.26 16.40
N VAL A 182 0.14 -6.87 17.52
CA VAL A 182 0.82 -6.83 18.83
C VAL A 182 1.28 -8.23 19.23
N LEU A 183 0.42 -9.23 19.06
CA LEU A 183 0.80 -10.63 19.30
C LEU A 183 1.98 -11.04 18.41
N GLY A 184 1.97 -10.68 17.11
CA GLY A 184 3.08 -10.93 16.20
C GLY A 184 4.38 -10.26 16.65
N GLN A 185 4.33 -9.01 17.11
CA GLN A 185 5.49 -8.30 17.66
C GLN A 185 6.02 -8.95 18.94
N VAL A 186 5.14 -9.32 19.86
CA VAL A 186 5.49 -10.01 21.11
C VAL A 186 6.14 -11.36 20.79
N CYS A 187 5.53 -12.16 19.92
CA CYS A 187 6.09 -13.43 19.44
C CYS A 187 7.46 -13.25 18.76
N ARG A 188 7.64 -12.17 18.00
CA ARG A 188 8.93 -11.86 17.37
C ARG A 188 10.02 -11.66 18.42
N GLY A 189 9.72 -10.98 19.53
CA GLY A 189 10.66 -10.79 20.64
C GLY A 189 11.21 -12.10 21.18
N PHE A 190 10.35 -13.12 21.33
CA PHE A 190 10.74 -14.44 21.83
C PHE A 190 11.41 -15.33 20.76
N LEU A 191 10.98 -15.23 19.50
CA LEU A 191 11.42 -16.12 18.41
C LEU A 191 12.52 -15.52 17.53
N ARG A 192 13.08 -14.37 17.92
CA ARG A 192 13.97 -13.56 17.08
C ARG A 192 15.08 -14.38 16.41
N GLU A 193 15.83 -15.15 17.18
CA GLU A 193 16.93 -15.97 16.65
C GLU A 193 16.44 -17.02 15.66
N TYR A 194 15.31 -17.68 15.94
CA TYR A 194 14.75 -18.69 15.05
C TYR A 194 14.30 -18.07 13.72
N LEU A 195 13.65 -16.91 13.77
CA LEU A 195 13.17 -16.17 12.60
C LEU A 195 14.33 -15.70 11.71
N GLU A 196 15.38 -15.16 12.32
CA GLU A 196 16.57 -14.68 11.60
C GLU A 196 17.36 -15.82 10.97
N ARG A 197 17.46 -16.98 11.65
CA ARG A 197 18.13 -18.18 11.13
C ARG A 197 17.36 -18.83 9.97
N ARG A 198 16.04 -18.98 10.10
CA ARG A 198 15.19 -19.67 9.11
C ARG A 198 14.83 -18.82 7.89
N LYS A 199 14.96 -17.48 7.97
CA LYS A 199 14.57 -16.53 6.90
C LYS A 199 13.16 -16.83 6.36
N LEU A 200 12.19 -16.97 7.26
CA LEU A 200 10.81 -17.33 6.90
C LEU A 200 10.27 -16.35 5.85
N PRO A 201 9.54 -16.83 4.82
CA PRO A 201 9.11 -16.01 3.70
C PRO A 201 7.81 -15.26 4.04
N PHE A 202 7.82 -14.45 5.09
CA PHE A 202 6.66 -13.69 5.58
C PHE A 202 5.95 -12.95 4.45
N SER A 203 6.69 -12.22 3.60
CA SER A 203 6.12 -11.50 2.46
C SER A 203 5.36 -12.43 1.49
N ALA A 204 5.87 -13.63 1.22
CA ALA A 204 5.20 -14.59 0.32
C ALA A 204 3.91 -15.14 0.94
N VAL A 205 3.90 -15.43 2.24
CA VAL A 205 2.68 -15.86 2.96
C VAL A 205 1.63 -14.75 2.90
N SER A 206 1.98 -13.51 3.24
CA SER A 206 1.06 -12.37 3.11
C SER A 206 0.57 -12.16 1.67
N SER A 207 1.43 -12.34 0.67
CA SER A 207 1.04 -12.25 -0.74
C SER A 207 0.08 -13.36 -1.17
N LEU A 208 0.27 -14.61 -0.73
CA LEU A 208 -0.65 -15.72 -1.02
C LEU A 208 -2.02 -15.50 -0.37
N VAL A 209 -2.04 -15.09 0.89
CA VAL A 209 -3.27 -14.74 1.60
C VAL A 209 -3.97 -13.57 0.90
N LEU A 210 -3.22 -12.55 0.48
CA LEU A 210 -3.76 -11.44 -0.30
C LEU A 210 -4.35 -11.90 -1.65
N LEU A 211 -3.71 -12.83 -2.37
CA LEU A 211 -4.28 -13.40 -3.59
C LEU A 211 -5.61 -14.11 -3.35
N LEU A 212 -5.77 -14.82 -2.23
CA LEU A 212 -7.06 -15.40 -1.81
C LEU A 212 -8.11 -14.30 -1.55
N ILE A 213 -7.72 -13.22 -0.89
CA ILE A 213 -8.61 -12.08 -0.64
C ILE A 213 -9.05 -11.45 -1.96
N ILE A 214 -8.13 -11.23 -2.90
CA ILE A 214 -8.41 -10.70 -4.24
C ILE A 214 -9.35 -11.62 -5.00
N PHE A 215 -9.06 -12.93 -5.01
CA PHE A 215 -9.91 -13.95 -5.64
C PHE A 215 -11.35 -13.86 -5.14
N THR A 216 -11.55 -13.98 -3.83
CA THR A 216 -12.90 -13.94 -3.21
C THR A 216 -13.61 -12.61 -3.45
N THR A 217 -12.88 -11.49 -3.43
CA THR A 217 -13.47 -10.18 -3.76
C THR A 217 -13.97 -10.12 -5.20
N PHE A 218 -13.17 -10.60 -6.18
CA PHE A 218 -13.59 -10.61 -7.58
C PHE A 218 -14.67 -11.64 -7.88
N CYS A 219 -14.69 -12.78 -7.17
CA CYS A 219 -15.80 -13.73 -7.25
C CYS A 219 -17.12 -13.05 -6.88
N ASP A 220 -17.13 -12.31 -5.77
CA ASP A 220 -18.29 -11.53 -5.34
C ASP A 220 -18.67 -10.44 -6.35
N THR A 221 -17.68 -9.75 -6.92
CA THR A 221 -17.90 -8.76 -8.00
C THR A 221 -18.57 -9.38 -9.22
N PHE A 222 -18.03 -10.48 -9.74
CA PHE A 222 -18.50 -11.09 -10.98
C PHE A 222 -19.82 -11.85 -10.81
N SER A 223 -20.15 -12.27 -9.58
CA SER A 223 -21.45 -12.88 -9.25
C SER A 223 -22.55 -11.86 -9.03
N ASN A 224 -22.24 -10.57 -8.86
CA ASN A 224 -23.24 -9.55 -8.58
C ASN A 224 -23.74 -8.89 -9.88
N PRO A 225 -24.99 -9.17 -10.31
CA PRO A 225 -25.53 -8.64 -11.57
C PRO A 225 -25.74 -7.12 -11.56
N ASN A 226 -25.73 -6.49 -10.37
CA ASN A 226 -25.89 -5.04 -10.23
C ASN A 226 -24.58 -4.26 -10.46
N ILE A 227 -23.46 -4.94 -10.68
CA ILE A 227 -22.15 -4.32 -10.89
C ILE A 227 -21.81 -4.33 -12.39
N GLU A 228 -22.29 -3.32 -13.11
CA GLU A 228 -21.86 -3.05 -14.48
C GLU A 228 -20.61 -2.16 -14.47
N LEU A 229 -19.43 -2.78 -14.57
CA LEU A 229 -18.17 -2.05 -14.74
C LEU A 229 -18.02 -1.64 -16.21
N GLU A 230 -18.40 -0.40 -16.52
CA GLU A 230 -18.20 0.15 -17.85
C GLU A 230 -16.68 0.22 -18.17
N PRO A 231 -16.21 -0.36 -19.30
CA PRO A 231 -14.79 -0.37 -19.65
C PRO A 231 -14.17 1.04 -19.74
N SER A 232 -14.96 2.03 -20.16
CA SER A 232 -14.58 3.45 -20.25
C SER A 232 -14.23 4.02 -18.86
N SER A 233 -15.08 3.76 -17.86
CA SER A 233 -14.88 4.17 -16.46
C SER A 233 -13.63 3.53 -15.86
N LEU A 234 -13.40 2.23 -16.11
CA LEU A 234 -12.19 1.54 -15.67
C LEU A 234 -10.92 2.12 -16.29
N LEU A 235 -10.93 2.38 -17.60
CA LEU A 235 -9.79 2.98 -18.30
C LEU A 235 -9.48 4.38 -17.73
N LEU A 236 -10.51 5.17 -17.48
CA LEU A 236 -10.39 6.51 -16.91
C LEU A 236 -9.77 6.47 -15.50
N ILE A 237 -10.16 5.51 -14.66
CA ILE A 237 -9.56 5.31 -13.33
C ILE A 237 -8.09 4.92 -13.41
N VAL A 238 -7.74 4.03 -14.34
CA VAL A 238 -6.33 3.68 -14.57
C VAL A 238 -5.54 4.95 -14.90
N ILE A 239 -6.03 5.77 -15.83
CA ILE A 239 -5.38 7.04 -16.19
C ILE A 239 -5.25 7.96 -14.97
N ILE A 240 -6.33 8.16 -14.20
CA ILE A 240 -6.33 8.98 -12.98
C ILE A 240 -5.29 8.48 -11.97
N ILE A 241 -5.21 7.18 -11.73
CA ILE A 241 -4.24 6.56 -10.81
C ILE A 241 -2.81 6.83 -11.27
N PHE A 242 -2.51 6.62 -12.56
CA PHE A 242 -1.20 6.91 -13.13
C PHE A 242 -0.85 8.40 -13.00
N SER A 243 -1.82 9.28 -13.29
CA SER A 243 -1.65 10.73 -13.15
C SER A 243 -1.40 11.15 -11.70
N ILE A 244 -2.17 10.65 -10.74
CA ILE A 244 -1.98 10.93 -9.30
C ILE A 244 -0.59 10.45 -8.84
N GLN A 245 -0.24 9.19 -9.13
CA GLN A 245 1.03 8.62 -8.71
C GLN A 245 2.21 9.41 -9.28
N LEU A 246 2.19 9.71 -10.59
CA LEU A 246 3.26 10.47 -11.22
C LEU A 246 3.34 11.90 -10.67
N SER A 247 2.19 12.56 -10.50
CA SER A 247 2.13 13.94 -9.98
C SER A 247 2.69 14.04 -8.57
N PHE A 248 2.37 13.08 -7.69
CA PHE A 248 2.88 13.07 -6.32
C PHE A 248 4.35 12.67 -6.25
N MET A 249 4.82 11.77 -7.12
CA MET A 249 6.26 11.49 -7.25
C MET A 249 7.04 12.73 -7.70
N LEU A 250 6.51 13.50 -8.65
CA LEU A 250 7.11 14.75 -9.11
C LEU A 250 7.06 15.84 -8.02
N LEU A 251 5.93 15.97 -7.31
CA LEU A 251 5.76 16.94 -6.23
C LEU A 251 6.74 16.68 -5.08
N THR A 252 6.85 15.44 -4.63
CA THR A 252 7.79 15.05 -3.57
C THR A 252 9.25 15.20 -4.01
N PHE A 253 9.56 14.93 -5.28
CA PHE A 253 10.86 15.22 -5.87
C PHE A 253 11.16 16.73 -5.89
N ALA A 254 10.24 17.56 -6.39
CA ALA A 254 10.41 19.01 -6.46
C ALA A 254 10.59 19.63 -5.06
N PHE A 255 9.80 19.20 -4.08
CA PHE A 255 9.92 19.68 -2.70
C PHE A 255 11.24 19.25 -2.06
N SER A 256 11.62 17.98 -2.20
CA SER A 256 12.84 17.47 -1.56
C SER A 256 14.14 17.97 -2.22
N THR A 257 14.09 18.37 -3.49
CA THR A 257 15.24 18.95 -4.23
C THR A 257 15.31 20.47 -4.18
N ARG A 258 14.32 21.14 -3.58
CA ARG A 258 14.31 22.59 -3.41
C ARG A 258 15.51 23.05 -2.56
N SER A 259 16.09 24.19 -2.93
CA SER A 259 17.13 24.84 -2.12
C SER A 259 16.62 25.08 -0.69
N GLY A 260 17.38 24.61 0.30
CA GLY A 260 17.02 24.71 1.73
C GLY A 260 16.18 23.55 2.29
N SER A 261 15.86 22.51 1.52
CA SER A 261 15.12 21.34 2.02
C SER A 261 15.89 20.54 3.08
N GLY A 262 17.23 20.58 3.06
CA GLY A 262 18.10 19.86 3.97
C GLY A 262 18.14 18.34 3.75
N PHE A 263 17.57 17.83 2.65
CA PHE A 263 17.59 16.41 2.30
C PHE A 263 18.77 16.08 1.38
N SER A 264 19.43 14.94 1.65
CA SER A 264 20.46 14.43 0.73
C SER A 264 19.82 13.85 -0.54
N PRO A 265 20.58 13.70 -1.64
CA PRO A 265 20.07 13.02 -2.83
C PRO A 265 19.57 11.59 -2.55
N ALA A 266 20.16 10.89 -1.58
CA ALA A 266 19.74 9.55 -1.18
C ALA A 266 18.40 9.60 -0.40
N ASP A 267 18.17 10.63 0.40
CA ASP A 267 16.93 10.87 1.14
C ASP A 267 15.78 11.22 0.19
N THR A 268 16.04 12.04 -0.82
CA THR A 268 15.06 12.35 -1.88
C THR A 268 14.51 11.07 -2.52
N VAL A 269 15.36 10.08 -2.81
CA VAL A 269 14.91 8.80 -3.37
C VAL A 269 13.97 8.08 -2.40
N ALA A 270 14.32 8.01 -1.11
CA ALA A 270 13.48 7.40 -0.09
C ALA A 270 12.14 8.14 0.03
N ILE A 271 12.16 9.48 -0.01
CA ILE A 271 10.96 10.33 0.06
C ILE A 271 10.01 10.04 -1.11
N ILE A 272 10.50 10.01 -2.35
CA ILE A 272 9.65 9.77 -3.53
C ILE A 272 8.88 8.46 -3.40
N PHE A 273 9.58 7.36 -3.08
CA PHE A 273 8.95 6.04 -3.04
C PHE A 273 8.13 5.83 -1.76
N CYS A 274 8.66 6.20 -0.58
CA CYS A 274 7.99 5.93 0.68
C CYS A 274 6.76 6.82 0.90
N SER A 275 6.74 8.03 0.33
CA SER A 275 5.60 8.96 0.52
C SER A 275 4.42 8.62 -0.39
N THR A 276 4.68 8.14 -1.60
CA THR A 276 3.67 7.97 -2.66
C THR A 276 3.16 6.54 -2.77
N HIS A 277 3.94 5.54 -2.36
CA HIS A 277 3.49 4.16 -2.45
C HIS A 277 2.46 3.83 -1.37
N LYS A 278 1.46 3.01 -1.73
CA LYS A 278 0.35 2.57 -0.89
C LYS A 278 0.32 1.04 -0.78
N SER A 279 -0.05 0.57 0.41
CA SER A 279 -0.03 -0.85 0.78
C SER A 279 -1.33 -1.55 0.40
N LEU A 280 -1.25 -2.44 -0.59
CA LEU A 280 -2.35 -3.35 -0.94
C LEU A 280 -2.56 -4.41 0.15
N THR A 281 -1.46 -4.94 0.69
CA THR A 281 -1.45 -6.00 1.70
C THR A 281 -2.19 -5.59 2.96
N LEU A 282 -2.03 -4.34 3.41
CA LEU A 282 -2.76 -3.82 4.57
C LEU A 282 -4.14 -3.29 4.17
N GLY A 283 -4.28 -2.75 2.95
CA GLY A 283 -5.49 -2.04 2.56
C GLY A 283 -6.71 -2.89 2.27
N ILE A 284 -6.58 -4.04 1.59
CA ILE A 284 -7.77 -4.89 1.33
C ILE A 284 -8.34 -5.47 2.63
N PRO A 285 -7.54 -6.00 3.57
CA PRO A 285 -8.02 -6.38 4.89
C PRO A 285 -8.81 -5.27 5.61
N MET A 286 -8.26 -4.05 5.63
CA MET A 286 -8.92 -2.90 6.25
C MET A 286 -10.25 -2.56 5.58
N LEU A 287 -10.29 -2.58 4.24
CA LEU A 287 -11.51 -2.37 3.47
C LEU A 287 -12.59 -3.38 3.83
N LYS A 288 -12.24 -4.67 3.90
CA LYS A 288 -13.22 -5.73 4.23
C LYS A 288 -13.82 -5.58 5.61
N ILE A 289 -13.08 -5.00 6.56
CA ILE A 289 -13.58 -4.73 7.92
C ILE A 289 -14.42 -3.46 7.95
N VAL A 290 -13.90 -2.33 7.43
CA VAL A 290 -14.60 -1.03 7.48
C VAL A 290 -15.89 -1.06 6.68
N PHE A 291 -15.91 -1.79 5.56
CA PHE A 291 -17.05 -1.93 4.68
C PHE A 291 -17.60 -3.36 4.70
N GLU A 292 -17.51 -4.04 5.85
CA GLU A 292 -18.14 -5.35 6.03
C GLU A 292 -19.65 -5.24 5.77
N GLY A 293 -20.22 -6.23 5.07
CA GLY A 293 -21.64 -6.23 4.71
C GLY A 293 -22.00 -5.29 3.56
N TYR A 294 -21.08 -4.44 3.08
CA TYR A 294 -21.36 -3.50 2.00
C TYR A 294 -21.42 -4.18 0.62
N GLU A 295 -22.50 -3.93 -0.14
CA GLU A 295 -22.73 -4.58 -1.44
C GLU A 295 -21.71 -4.17 -2.52
N HIS A 296 -21.13 -2.98 -2.41
CA HIS A 296 -20.16 -2.43 -3.38
C HIS A 296 -18.69 -2.52 -2.91
N LEU A 297 -18.39 -3.32 -1.88
CA LEU A 297 -17.03 -3.52 -1.35
C LEU A 297 -16.02 -3.93 -2.45
N SER A 298 -16.49 -4.75 -3.38
CA SER A 298 -15.78 -5.16 -4.58
C SER A 298 -15.32 -3.96 -5.42
N LEU A 299 -16.25 -3.07 -5.76
CA LEU A 299 -15.97 -1.86 -6.55
C LEU A 299 -15.01 -0.91 -5.84
N ILE A 300 -15.21 -0.68 -4.55
CA ILE A 300 -14.33 0.18 -3.73
C ILE A 300 -12.90 -0.38 -3.69
N SER A 301 -12.73 -1.71 -3.78
CA SER A 301 -11.41 -2.35 -3.79
C SER A 301 -10.66 -2.21 -5.12
N VAL A 302 -11.37 -1.97 -6.25
CA VAL A 302 -10.76 -1.96 -7.60
C VAL A 302 -9.64 -0.93 -7.73
N PRO A 303 -9.79 0.35 -7.34
CA PRO A 303 -8.72 1.33 -7.45
C PRO A 303 -7.45 0.91 -6.68
N LEU A 304 -7.59 0.25 -5.53
CA LEU A 304 -6.44 -0.22 -4.75
C LEU A 304 -5.68 -1.34 -5.46
N LEU A 305 -6.42 -2.23 -6.13
CA LEU A 305 -5.86 -3.32 -6.92
C LEU A 305 -5.16 -2.83 -8.19
N ILE A 306 -5.60 -1.71 -8.75
CA ILE A 306 -4.96 -1.05 -9.90
C ILE A 306 -3.73 -0.24 -9.44
N TYR A 307 -3.84 0.48 -8.32
CA TYR A 307 -2.79 1.36 -7.82
C TYR A 307 -1.50 0.61 -7.52
N HIS A 308 -1.61 -0.57 -6.91
CA HIS A 308 -0.46 -1.35 -6.46
C HIS A 308 0.50 -1.82 -7.58
N PRO A 309 0.04 -2.43 -8.68
CA PRO A 309 0.91 -2.71 -9.82
C PRO A 309 1.34 -1.43 -10.54
N ALA A 310 0.48 -0.40 -10.63
CA ALA A 310 0.81 0.87 -11.28
C ALA A 310 2.00 1.58 -10.63
N GLN A 311 2.02 1.70 -9.29
CA GLN A 311 3.14 2.29 -8.55
C GLN A 311 4.45 1.51 -8.71
N ILE A 312 4.39 0.17 -8.78
CA ILE A 312 5.59 -0.68 -8.93
C ILE A 312 6.13 -0.54 -10.35
N LEU A 313 5.25 -0.55 -11.35
CA LEU A 313 5.60 -0.37 -12.74
C LEU A 313 6.24 1.00 -12.98
N LEU A 314 5.55 2.08 -12.58
CA LEU A 314 6.06 3.44 -12.67
C LEU A 314 7.38 3.62 -11.93
N GLY A 315 7.44 3.14 -10.69
CA GLY A 315 8.66 3.21 -9.90
C GLY A 315 9.83 2.49 -10.57
N SER A 316 9.60 1.28 -11.08
CA SER A 316 10.62 0.48 -11.78
C SER A 316 11.10 1.14 -13.07
N ILE A 317 10.21 1.75 -13.85
CA ILE A 317 10.55 2.51 -15.07
C ILE A 317 11.41 3.73 -14.72
N LEU A 318 11.13 4.40 -13.60
CA LEU A 318 11.83 5.60 -13.17
C LEU A 318 13.19 5.34 -12.50
N VAL A 319 13.44 4.11 -12.01
CA VAL A 319 14.71 3.73 -11.33
C VAL A 319 15.97 4.20 -12.10
N PRO A 320 16.14 3.93 -13.41
CA PRO A 320 17.34 4.34 -14.13
C PRO A 320 17.52 5.86 -14.20
N SER A 321 16.43 6.60 -14.39
CA SER A 321 16.44 8.07 -14.50
C SER A 321 16.78 8.71 -13.16
N ILE A 322 16.12 8.27 -12.08
CA ILE A 322 16.39 8.75 -10.71
C ILE A 322 17.83 8.42 -10.30
N ARG A 323 18.33 7.22 -10.67
CA ARG A 323 19.71 6.81 -10.37
C ARG A 323 20.75 7.70 -11.05
N ARG A 324 20.54 8.05 -12.32
CA ARG A 324 21.42 8.99 -13.05
C ARG A 324 21.44 10.35 -12.37
N TRP A 325 20.26 10.90 -12.05
CA TRP A 325 20.14 12.17 -11.34
C TRP A 325 20.88 12.14 -9.99
N MET A 326 20.65 11.11 -9.17
CA MET A 326 21.25 10.97 -7.84
C MET A 326 22.78 10.92 -7.92
N THR A 327 23.31 10.11 -8.83
CA THR A 327 24.76 9.96 -9.03
C THR A 327 25.39 11.28 -9.46
N SER A 328 24.76 12.03 -10.37
CA SER A 328 25.25 13.35 -10.81
C SER A 328 25.27 14.36 -9.66
N ARG A 329 24.22 14.39 -8.82
CA ARG A 329 24.15 15.28 -7.66
C ARG A 329 25.18 14.92 -6.59
N GLN A 330 25.35 13.64 -6.29
CA GLN A 330 26.38 13.19 -5.34
C GLN A 330 27.80 13.55 -5.80
N LYS A 331 28.08 13.44 -7.11
CA LYS A 331 29.35 13.90 -7.68
C LYS A 331 29.55 15.40 -7.53
N ALA A 332 28.52 16.20 -7.82
CA ALA A 332 28.59 17.65 -7.66
C ALA A 332 28.87 18.07 -6.21
N VAL A 333 28.19 17.44 -5.24
CA VAL A 333 28.41 17.70 -3.79
C VAL A 333 29.81 17.31 -3.35
N LYS A 334 30.34 16.18 -3.84
CA LYS A 334 31.73 15.78 -3.55
C LYS A 334 32.76 16.76 -4.13
N LEU A 335 32.53 17.26 -5.35
CA LEU A 335 33.42 18.23 -6.00
C LEU A 335 33.41 19.58 -5.26
N SER A 336 32.25 20.07 -4.83
CA SER A 336 32.16 21.30 -4.03
C SER A 336 32.82 21.18 -2.66
N ALA A 337 32.85 19.99 -2.07
CA ALA A 337 33.51 19.74 -0.78
C ALA A 337 35.05 19.65 -0.88
N LEU A 338 35.58 19.47 -2.10
CA LEU A 338 37.03 19.34 -2.37
C LEU A 338 37.68 20.66 -2.78
N GLN A 339 36.91 21.73 -3.02
CA GLN A 339 37.46 23.06 -3.25
C GLN A 339 37.69 23.74 -1.88
N PRO A 340 38.96 23.98 -1.47
CA PRO A 340 39.23 24.74 -0.26
C PRO A 340 38.73 26.19 -0.49
N VAL A 341 38.04 26.72 0.52
CA VAL A 341 37.56 28.11 0.57
C VAL A 341 38.72 29.09 0.53
#